data_AF-A0A9P6V354-F1
#
_entry.id   AF-A0A9P6V354-F1
#
_cell.length_a   1.000
_cell.length_b   1.000
_cell.length_c   1.000
_cell.angle_alpha   90.00
_cell.angle_beta   90.00
_cell.angle_gamma   90.00
#
_symmetry.space_group_name_H-M   'P 1'
#
loop_
_entity.id
_entity.type
_entity.pdbx_description
1 polymer ?
#
loop_
_entity_poly.entity_id
_entity_poly.type
_entity_poly.pdbx_seq_one_letter_code
_entity_poly.pdbx_strand_id
1 'polypeptide(L)'
;APISSVAINSMEMDFTCETCVWAPTAISSITADTKLPFANGAPIKQLAQNVQILDKNGQLVGTLNTPYANVTLDGSKVSTNTPRAPLVVADGSHDIYTAFVRDLNMETTYQLGLRGTADSILGLGPFGDIEIKGIPLDVKTSMAGLQGLKNIKYMALIDFQQAPPYTMVTTSVNIYNPSQLTLNIGDMSMNAGQDGFTSEVQVGVAILKNLRLVPGDNKIVSLLTLSTQTEAGNKFAIDIMTKEVTLNMWSTNNSTSNPALNAGLSSLRTGLLLPAGMWTDTPYAYGDMWSLKVLPSTVNDGLVEVTGTFNNPFMIDMKVEGIARPDEGEAIQYPSYMALYKARGYSNFLFPDDFSYSVQSGQSVSVTFKAPLRINGLTQSRVSAYVDELVAATATGSSPFDIWLYPRVRLGAYPNLMFPIWGPGSFYPGKMTITTGPDFPSIRDWFVKNAIPDTPVVVPAQPPPSPSPSPVAPVTPPSPTPEVPSPSPSPSPVIPSPVIPSPVASPTVSTAA
;
A
#
# COMPACT_ATOMS: atom_id res chain seq x y z
N ALA A 1 2.76 21.69 44.76
CA ALA A 1 2.95 20.23 44.75
C ALA A 1 4.45 19.92 44.69
N PRO A 2 4.91 18.75 45.19
CA PRO A 2 6.30 18.30 45.11
C PRO A 2 6.80 18.14 43.67
N ILE A 3 5.90 17.89 42.72
CA ILE A 3 6.14 17.93 41.28
C ILE A 3 5.55 19.25 40.76
N SER A 4 6.36 20.09 40.12
CA SER A 4 5.95 21.43 39.64
C SER A 4 5.49 21.43 38.19
N SER A 5 6.04 20.56 37.36
CA SER A 5 5.65 20.41 35.95
C SER A 5 5.99 19.02 35.45
N VAL A 6 5.31 18.60 34.39
CA VAL A 6 5.61 17.37 33.63
C VAL A 6 5.58 17.72 32.15
N ALA A 7 6.62 17.37 31.43
CA ALA A 7 6.66 17.40 29.97
C ALA A 7 6.51 15.96 29.44
N ILE A 8 5.65 15.78 28.44
CA ILE A 8 5.53 14.52 27.68
C ILE A 8 6.50 14.62 26.51
N ASN A 9 7.64 13.94 26.62
CA ASN A 9 8.68 13.95 25.59
C ASN A 9 8.27 13.10 24.38
N SER A 10 7.63 11.96 24.64
CA SER A 10 7.04 11.09 23.61
C SER A 10 5.94 10.23 24.24
N MET A 11 4.98 9.80 23.42
CA MET A 11 3.95 8.87 23.84
C MET A 11 3.53 8.02 22.64
N GLU A 12 3.54 6.71 22.80
CA GLU A 12 2.98 5.76 21.85
C GLU A 12 1.63 5.28 22.37
N MET A 13 0.61 5.26 21.50
CA MET A 13 -0.68 4.63 21.76
C MET A 13 -0.96 3.57 20.70
N ASP A 14 -1.37 2.38 21.15
CA ASP A 14 -1.72 1.27 20.29
C ASP A 14 -3.22 0.99 20.30
N PHE A 15 -3.84 1.20 19.14
CA PHE A 15 -5.27 1.03 18.89
C PHE A 15 -5.61 -0.27 18.15
N THR A 16 -4.61 -1.08 17.80
CA THR A 16 -4.79 -2.30 16.99
C THR A 16 -5.41 -3.47 17.77
N CYS A 17 -5.54 -3.32 19.09
CA CYS A 17 -6.09 -4.32 19.98
C CYS A 17 -7.63 -4.37 19.90
N GLU A 18 -8.15 -5.44 19.31
CA GLU A 18 -9.60 -5.64 19.13
C GLU A 18 -10.36 -5.77 20.45
N THR A 19 -9.73 -6.31 21.51
CA THR A 19 -10.37 -6.55 22.80
C THR A 19 -10.18 -5.41 23.81
N CYS A 20 -9.31 -4.44 23.54
CA CYS A 20 -8.99 -3.34 24.45
C CYS A 20 -9.26 -1.95 23.86
N VAL A 21 -10.38 -1.85 23.14
CA VAL A 21 -10.93 -0.62 22.53
C VAL A 21 -10.87 0.60 23.45
N TRP A 22 -11.28 0.42 24.72
CA TRP A 22 -11.34 1.47 25.74
C TRP A 22 -10.16 1.43 26.73
N ALA A 23 -9.13 0.66 26.40
CA ALA A 23 -7.92 0.54 27.18
C ALA A 23 -6.69 0.42 26.27
N PRO A 24 -6.46 1.38 25.34
CA PRO A 24 -5.34 1.30 24.43
C PRO A 24 -4.05 1.22 25.23
N THR A 25 -3.12 0.46 24.68
CA THR A 25 -1.83 0.31 25.30
C THR A 25 -0.99 1.57 25.07
N ALA A 26 -0.41 2.11 26.14
CA ALA A 26 0.42 3.29 26.09
C ALA A 26 1.87 3.00 26.53
N ILE A 27 2.81 3.68 25.89
CA ILE A 27 4.23 3.77 26.29
C ILE A 27 4.55 5.26 26.29
N SER A 28 5.25 5.79 27.30
CA SER A 28 5.57 7.22 27.32
C SER A 28 6.95 7.52 27.85
N SER A 29 7.53 8.63 27.38
CA SER A 29 8.69 9.26 27.99
C SER A 29 8.24 10.59 28.59
N ILE A 30 8.54 10.80 29.87
CA ILE A 30 8.20 12.04 30.57
C ILE A 30 9.42 12.63 31.25
N THR A 31 9.40 13.95 31.44
CA THR A 31 10.35 14.68 32.28
C THR A 31 9.56 15.50 33.29
N ALA A 32 9.72 15.18 34.58
CA ALA A 32 9.09 15.91 35.67
C ALA A 32 10.10 16.86 36.33
N ASP A 33 9.69 18.09 36.63
CA ASP A 33 10.45 19.00 37.48
C ASP A 33 9.99 18.83 38.93
N THR A 34 10.94 18.58 39.83
CA THR A 34 10.65 18.23 41.22
C THR A 34 11.23 19.27 42.18
N LYS A 35 10.48 19.58 43.22
CA LYS A 35 10.88 20.45 44.34
C LYS A 35 11.20 19.64 45.59
N LEU A 36 11.70 18.41 45.42
CA LEU A 36 12.02 17.55 46.55
C LEU A 36 13.20 18.14 47.34
N PRO A 37 13.22 18.04 48.67
CA PRO A 37 14.12 18.78 49.56
C PRO A 37 15.58 18.28 49.55
N PHE A 38 15.98 17.48 48.56
CA PHE A 38 17.34 16.96 48.44
C PHE A 38 18.15 17.95 47.60
N ALA A 39 18.86 18.85 48.29
CA ALA A 39 19.61 19.97 47.69
C ALA A 39 20.64 19.59 46.61
N ASN A 40 20.96 18.29 46.46
CA ASN A 40 21.88 17.73 45.45
C ASN A 40 21.22 16.67 44.54
N GLY A 41 19.91 16.77 44.34
CA GLY A 41 19.11 15.76 43.63
C GLY A 41 18.68 14.64 44.56
N ALA A 42 17.40 14.30 44.53
CA ALA A 42 16.90 13.10 45.18
C ALA A 42 17.53 11.88 44.48
N PRO A 43 18.07 10.87 45.18
CA PRO A 43 18.67 9.71 44.53
C PRO A 43 17.59 8.74 44.01
N ILE A 44 16.64 9.26 43.25
CA ILE A 44 15.55 8.48 42.66
C ILE A 44 16.18 7.52 41.66
N LYS A 45 16.00 6.22 41.88
CA LYS A 45 16.39 5.16 40.97
C LYS A 45 15.26 4.78 40.03
N GLN A 46 14.04 4.68 40.57
CA GLN A 46 12.88 4.21 39.81
C GLN A 46 11.61 4.99 40.17
N LEU A 47 10.69 5.09 39.21
CA LEU A 47 9.36 5.66 39.39
C LEU A 47 8.27 4.75 38.84
N ALA A 48 7.16 4.66 39.56
CA ALA A 48 5.88 4.13 39.09
C ALA A 48 4.83 5.25 39.13
N GLN A 49 3.83 5.20 38.24
CA GLN A 49 2.81 6.24 38.13
C GLN A 49 1.42 5.65 38.27
N ASN A 50 0.56 6.35 39.01
CA ASN A 50 -0.87 6.12 39.06
C ASN A 50 -1.55 7.45 38.75
N VAL A 51 -1.81 7.70 37.47
CA VAL A 51 -2.20 9.01 36.97
C VAL A 51 -3.51 8.96 36.19
N GLN A 52 -4.39 9.89 36.50
CA GLN A 52 -5.55 10.25 35.72
C GLN A 52 -5.14 11.28 34.66
N ILE A 53 -5.51 11.00 33.42
CA ILE A 53 -5.43 11.95 32.31
C ILE A 53 -6.74 12.73 32.28
N LEU A 54 -6.62 14.06 32.30
CA LEU A 54 -7.75 14.99 32.25
C LEU A 54 -7.72 15.74 30.92
N ASP A 55 -8.89 15.98 30.32
CA ASP A 55 -9.03 16.80 29.13
C ASP A 55 -8.74 18.29 29.44
N LYS A 56 -8.81 19.15 28.41
CA LYS A 56 -8.62 20.60 28.56
C LYS A 56 -9.63 21.27 29.50
N ASN A 57 -10.77 20.63 29.76
CA ASN A 57 -11.83 21.10 30.66
C ASN A 57 -11.68 20.50 32.08
N GLY A 58 -10.68 19.66 32.33
CA GLY A 58 -10.45 19.00 33.61
C GLY A 58 -11.31 17.76 33.84
N GLN A 59 -11.98 17.23 32.82
CA GLN A 59 -12.79 16.01 32.86
C GLN A 59 -11.91 14.76 32.68
N LEU A 60 -12.28 13.66 33.34
CA LEU A 60 -11.51 12.42 33.31
C LEU A 60 -11.61 11.71 31.95
N VAL A 61 -10.47 11.59 31.27
CA VAL A 61 -10.29 10.84 30.02
C VAL A 61 -10.03 9.37 30.32
N GLY A 62 -9.11 9.07 31.24
CA GLY A 62 -8.73 7.71 31.59
C GLY A 62 -7.64 7.68 32.67
N THR A 63 -7.30 6.47 33.12
CA THR A 63 -6.28 6.23 34.14
C THR A 63 -5.15 5.38 33.57
N LEU A 64 -3.91 5.78 33.84
CA LEU A 64 -2.70 5.08 33.45
C LEU A 64 -1.94 4.66 34.71
N ASN A 65 -1.75 3.35 34.87
CA ASN A 65 -0.97 2.77 35.95
C ASN A 65 0.28 2.10 35.37
N THR A 66 1.46 2.63 35.69
CA THR A 66 2.73 2.12 35.16
C THR A 66 3.54 1.43 36.27
N PRO A 67 4.20 0.30 35.98
CA PRO A 67 5.12 -0.31 36.92
C PRO A 67 6.39 0.52 37.07
N TYR A 68 7.21 0.18 38.06
CA TYR A 68 8.49 0.85 38.29
C TYR A 68 9.39 0.81 37.06
N ALA A 69 9.91 1.98 36.70
CA ALA A 69 10.82 2.18 35.58
C ALA A 69 12.04 2.98 36.04
N ASN A 70 13.21 2.68 35.47
CA ASN A 70 14.44 3.39 35.78
C ASN A 70 14.35 4.86 35.36
N VAL A 71 14.95 5.75 36.15
CA VAL A 71 14.99 7.19 35.85
C VAL A 71 16.40 7.69 35.55
N THR A 72 16.45 8.82 34.87
CA THR A 72 17.65 9.65 34.71
C THR A 72 17.42 10.99 35.42
N LEU A 73 18.44 11.47 36.13
CA LEU A 73 18.39 12.71 36.89
C LEU A 73 19.24 13.80 36.23
N ASP A 74 18.70 15.01 36.17
CA ASP A 74 19.41 16.22 35.75
C ASP A 74 18.96 17.41 36.62
N GLY A 75 19.69 17.66 37.70
CA GLY A 75 19.33 18.67 38.70
C GLY A 75 17.97 18.37 39.36
N SER A 76 17.00 19.26 39.16
CA SER A 76 15.62 19.09 39.66
C SER A 76 14.74 18.20 38.76
N LYS A 77 15.23 17.86 37.56
CA LYS A 77 14.48 17.11 36.56
C LYS A 77 14.68 15.61 36.72
N VAL A 78 13.58 14.88 36.62
CA VAL A 78 13.55 13.42 36.63
C VAL A 78 12.90 12.95 35.34
N SER A 79 13.67 12.28 34.50
CA SER A 79 13.18 11.71 33.23
C SER A 79 13.00 10.20 33.36
N THR A 80 11.91 9.68 32.84
CA THR A 80 11.64 8.23 32.84
C THR A 80 10.94 7.81 31.56
N ASN A 81 11.23 6.59 31.12
CA ASN A 81 10.49 5.90 30.07
C ASN A 81 9.57 4.89 30.75
N THR A 82 8.27 5.13 30.71
CA THR A 82 7.29 4.20 31.24
C THR A 82 7.19 2.99 30.32
N PRO A 83 7.24 1.76 30.86
CA PRO A 83 6.96 0.59 30.08
C PRO A 83 5.49 0.54 29.70
N ARG A 84 5.18 -0.40 28.81
CA ARG A 84 3.84 -0.67 28.30
C ARG A 84 2.80 -0.79 29.43
N ALA A 85 1.77 0.05 29.40
CA ALA A 85 0.66 0.04 30.35
C ALA A 85 -0.67 0.43 29.68
N PRO A 86 -1.81 -0.13 30.11
CA PRO A 86 -3.12 0.25 29.55
C PRO A 86 -3.56 1.62 30.05
N LEU A 87 -4.05 2.48 29.14
CA LEU A 87 -4.80 3.69 29.48
C LEU A 87 -6.27 3.32 29.62
N VAL A 88 -6.70 2.96 30.84
CA VAL A 88 -8.06 2.48 31.09
C VAL A 88 -9.03 3.65 31.11
N VAL A 89 -9.94 3.70 30.14
CA VAL A 89 -11.06 4.64 30.09
C VAL A 89 -12.17 4.10 31.00
N ALA A 90 -12.66 4.94 31.91
CA ALA A 90 -13.74 4.54 32.82
C ALA A 90 -15.07 4.41 32.07
N ASP A 91 -15.93 3.49 32.54
CA ASP A 91 -17.30 3.39 32.05
C ASP A 91 -18.02 4.75 32.23
N GLY A 92 -18.59 5.27 31.14
CA GLY A 92 -19.21 6.60 31.10
C GLY A 92 -18.28 7.74 30.67
N SER A 93 -16.97 7.53 30.56
CA SER A 93 -16.01 8.52 30.01
C SER A 93 -15.76 8.36 28.50
N HIS A 94 -16.48 7.49 27.80
CA HIS A 94 -16.25 7.20 26.38
C HIS A 94 -16.40 8.43 25.47
N ASP A 95 -17.37 9.30 25.75
CA ASP A 95 -17.56 10.54 24.98
C ASP A 95 -16.43 11.54 25.21
N ILE A 96 -15.97 11.65 26.46
CA ILE A 96 -14.83 12.50 26.85
C ILE A 96 -13.55 11.99 26.20
N TYR A 97 -13.32 10.67 26.23
CA TYR A 97 -12.19 10.03 25.57
C TYR A 97 -12.22 10.21 24.05
N THR A 98 -13.39 10.05 23.44
CA THR A 98 -13.59 10.28 22.01
C THR A 98 -13.28 11.72 21.63
N ALA A 99 -13.76 12.70 22.41
CA ALA A 99 -13.47 14.11 22.20
C ALA A 99 -11.97 14.42 22.39
N PHE A 100 -11.33 13.78 23.37
CA PHE A 100 -9.88 13.86 23.58
C PHE A 100 -9.11 13.34 22.36
N VAL A 101 -9.44 12.16 21.82
CA VAL A 101 -8.80 11.62 20.61
C VAL A 101 -9.03 12.53 19.41
N ARG A 102 -10.26 13.06 19.24
CA ARG A 102 -10.57 14.03 18.19
C ARG A 102 -9.70 15.28 18.29
N ASP A 103 -9.61 15.87 19.47
CA ASP A 103 -8.88 17.12 19.67
C ASP A 103 -7.36 16.90 19.49
N LEU A 104 -6.81 15.76 19.94
CA LEU A 104 -5.43 15.38 19.63
C LEU A 104 -5.16 15.25 18.13
N ASN A 105 -6.14 14.74 17.37
CA ASN A 105 -6.00 14.65 15.93
C ASN A 105 -6.05 16.02 15.26
N MET A 106 -6.87 16.96 15.75
CA MET A 106 -7.19 18.20 15.02
C MET A 106 -6.42 19.45 15.48
N GLU A 107 -6.06 19.54 16.76
CA GLU A 107 -5.41 20.72 17.33
C GLU A 107 -3.90 20.76 17.00
N THR A 108 -3.33 21.97 16.95
CA THR A 108 -1.88 22.16 16.85
C THR A 108 -1.18 21.80 18.16
N THR A 109 -1.76 22.26 19.27
CA THR A 109 -1.27 22.01 20.63
C THR A 109 -2.48 21.70 21.49
N TYR A 110 -2.52 20.51 22.08
CA TYR A 110 -3.56 20.08 23.01
C TYR A 110 -3.07 20.25 24.45
N GLN A 111 -3.89 20.89 25.30
CA GLN A 111 -3.62 20.99 26.74
C GLN A 111 -4.34 19.86 27.48
N LEU A 112 -3.65 19.22 28.42
CA LEU A 112 -4.21 18.16 29.25
C LEU A 112 -3.73 18.27 30.70
N GLY A 113 -4.51 17.72 31.61
CA GLY A 113 -4.14 17.60 33.02
C GLY A 113 -3.63 16.21 33.35
N LEU A 114 -2.66 16.13 34.27
CA LEU A 114 -2.23 14.89 34.90
C LEU A 114 -2.46 15.02 36.40
N ARG A 115 -3.34 14.17 36.95
CA ARG A 115 -3.68 14.14 38.38
C ARG A 115 -3.48 12.75 38.96
N GLY A 116 -2.89 12.62 40.13
CA GLY A 116 -2.76 11.32 40.81
C GLY A 116 -1.54 11.27 41.71
N THR A 117 -0.84 10.14 41.69
CA THR A 117 0.35 9.93 42.51
C THR A 117 1.48 9.27 41.74
N ALA A 118 2.70 9.54 42.16
CA ALA A 118 3.88 8.79 41.78
C ALA A 118 4.45 8.05 42.98
N ASP A 119 4.95 6.85 42.75
CA ASP A 119 5.72 6.10 43.73
C ASP A 119 7.19 6.09 43.28
N SER A 120 8.12 6.18 44.22
CA SER A 120 9.54 6.39 43.96
C SER A 120 10.39 5.44 44.78
N ILE A 121 11.43 4.86 44.17
CA ILE A 121 12.48 4.12 44.87
C ILE A 121 13.71 5.01 44.93
N LEU A 122 14.12 5.38 46.14
CA LEU A 122 15.32 6.14 46.42
C LEU A 122 16.49 5.21 46.73
N GLY A 123 17.60 5.34 46.02
CA GLY A 123 18.83 4.60 46.29
C GLY A 123 19.76 5.34 47.26
N LEU A 124 19.76 4.94 48.53
CA LEU A 124 20.58 5.57 49.57
C LEU A 124 22.00 4.98 49.69
N GLY A 125 22.49 4.37 48.61
CA GLY A 125 23.79 3.71 48.55
C GLY A 125 23.89 2.56 49.57
N PRO A 126 24.83 2.62 50.54
CA PRO A 126 25.01 1.55 51.53
C PRO A 126 23.83 1.38 52.49
N PHE A 127 22.92 2.37 52.58
CA PHE A 127 21.72 2.28 53.42
C PHE A 127 20.56 1.55 52.73
N GLY A 128 20.76 1.06 51.50
CA GLY A 128 19.75 0.34 50.74
C GLY A 128 18.77 1.26 50.01
N ASP A 129 17.65 0.68 49.59
CA ASP A 129 16.62 1.36 48.81
C ASP A 129 15.40 1.65 49.69
N ILE A 130 14.86 2.88 49.61
CA ILE A 130 13.64 3.30 50.31
C ILE A 130 12.54 3.60 49.29
N GLU A 131 11.38 2.98 49.48
CA GLU A 131 10.19 3.23 48.68
C GLU A 131 9.35 4.36 49.32
N ILE A 132 9.09 5.41 48.54
CA ILE A 132 8.19 6.51 48.89
C ILE A 132 6.96 6.38 48.01
N LYS A 133 5.78 6.22 48.62
CA LYS A 133 4.51 6.10 47.91
C LYS A 133 3.68 7.37 47.98
N GLY A 134 2.82 7.55 46.99
CA GLY A 134 1.76 8.54 47.03
C GLY A 134 2.24 9.99 46.85
N ILE A 135 3.34 10.23 46.15
CA ILE A 135 3.83 11.59 45.87
C ILE A 135 2.78 12.29 44.99
N PRO A 136 2.07 13.31 45.48
CA PRO A 136 0.94 13.86 44.76
C PRO A 136 1.38 14.63 43.51
N LEU A 137 0.66 14.38 42.42
CA LEU A 137 0.80 15.04 41.14
C LEU A 137 -0.54 15.70 40.78
N ASP A 138 -0.52 17.00 40.49
CA ASP A 138 -1.61 17.71 39.82
C ASP A 138 -0.98 18.83 38.98
N VAL A 139 -0.80 18.56 37.69
CA VAL A 139 -0.12 19.48 36.77
C VAL A 139 -0.88 19.57 35.45
N LYS A 140 -0.78 20.73 34.80
CA LYS A 140 -1.17 20.91 33.41
C LYS A 140 0.05 20.76 32.52
N THR A 141 -0.13 20.09 31.39
CA THR A 141 0.89 19.91 30.37
C THR A 141 0.27 20.09 28.99
N SER A 142 1.10 20.05 27.96
CA SER A 142 0.66 20.13 26.59
C SER A 142 1.44 19.19 25.68
N MET A 143 0.81 18.87 24.56
CA MET A 143 1.40 18.06 23.50
C MET A 143 1.01 18.61 22.15
N ALA A 144 1.86 18.43 21.14
CA ALA A 144 1.47 18.74 19.78
C ALA A 144 0.43 17.72 19.31
N GLY A 145 -0.58 18.18 18.59
CA GLY A 145 -1.56 17.31 17.93
C GLY A 145 -1.15 16.97 16.51
N LEU A 146 -1.92 16.11 15.83
CA LEU A 146 -1.65 15.68 14.45
C LEU A 146 -2.08 16.69 13.38
N GLN A 147 -2.73 17.79 13.78
CA GLN A 147 -3.15 18.88 12.90
C GLN A 147 -4.01 18.44 11.70
N GLY A 148 -4.83 17.41 11.88
CA GLY A 148 -5.71 16.84 10.87
C GLY A 148 -4.98 16.12 9.74
N LEU A 149 -3.72 15.69 9.95
CA LEU A 149 -2.88 15.07 8.93
C LEU A 149 -2.81 15.90 7.65
N LYS A 150 -2.71 17.23 7.76
CA LYS A 150 -2.73 18.16 6.60
C LYS A 150 -1.50 18.04 5.69
N ASN A 151 -0.43 17.43 6.17
CA ASN A 151 0.86 17.37 5.50
C ASN A 151 1.08 15.98 4.88
N ILE A 152 0.29 15.66 3.85
CA ILE A 152 0.47 14.44 3.05
C ILE A 152 1.10 14.82 1.72
N LYS A 153 2.18 14.13 1.36
CA LYS A 153 2.88 14.32 0.09
C LYS A 153 2.82 13.06 -0.73
N TYR A 154 2.43 13.20 -1.99
CA TYR A 154 2.58 12.16 -2.98
C TYR A 154 4.07 11.96 -3.28
N MET A 155 4.50 10.71 -3.40
CA MET A 155 5.91 10.38 -3.65
C MET A 155 6.13 9.69 -4.98
N ALA A 156 5.35 8.64 -5.27
CA ALA A 156 5.46 7.88 -6.51
C ALA A 156 4.22 7.01 -6.75
N LEU A 157 3.96 6.72 -8.02
CA LEU A 157 3.00 5.71 -8.44
C LEU A 157 3.67 4.35 -8.34
N ILE A 158 2.98 3.39 -7.75
CA ILE A 158 3.46 2.01 -7.64
C ILE A 158 2.78 1.16 -8.71
N ASP A 159 1.44 1.22 -8.76
CA ASP A 159 0.66 0.39 -9.65
C ASP A 159 -0.66 1.09 -10.01
N PHE A 160 -1.15 0.79 -11.20
CA PHE A 160 -2.40 1.31 -11.74
C PHE A 160 -3.12 0.19 -12.49
N GLN A 161 -4.15 -0.37 -11.86
CA GLN A 161 -4.91 -1.49 -12.39
C GLN A 161 -6.32 -1.04 -12.77
N GLN A 162 -6.65 -1.12 -14.05
CA GLN A 162 -8.02 -0.96 -14.52
C GLN A 162 -8.70 -2.32 -14.56
N ALA A 163 -9.71 -2.52 -13.71
CA ALA A 163 -10.46 -3.76 -13.64
C ALA A 163 -11.95 -3.45 -13.44
N PRO A 164 -12.77 -3.36 -14.50
CA PRO A 164 -14.20 -3.07 -14.37
C PRO A 164 -14.84 -3.96 -13.29
N PRO A 165 -15.57 -3.37 -12.32
CA PRO A 165 -16.12 -2.02 -12.30
C PRO A 165 -15.29 -0.93 -11.61
N TYR A 166 -14.03 -1.21 -11.25
CA TYR A 166 -13.19 -0.32 -10.45
C TYR A 166 -11.81 -0.07 -11.08
N THR A 167 -11.16 0.99 -10.62
CA THR A 167 -9.73 1.21 -10.87
C THR A 167 -9.01 1.23 -9.54
N MET A 168 -7.93 0.47 -9.43
CA MET A 168 -7.06 0.48 -8.26
C MET A 168 -5.82 1.31 -8.58
N VAL A 169 -5.53 2.29 -7.73
CA VAL A 169 -4.34 3.13 -7.83
C VAL A 169 -3.53 2.95 -6.56
N THR A 170 -2.34 2.39 -6.69
CA THR A 170 -1.44 2.18 -5.56
C THR A 170 -0.31 3.18 -5.64
N THR A 171 -0.11 3.95 -4.56
CA THR A 171 0.87 5.03 -4.50
C THR A 171 1.69 4.94 -3.23
N SER A 172 2.91 5.46 -3.28
CA SER A 172 3.67 5.78 -2.07
C SER A 172 3.39 7.22 -1.68
N VAL A 173 3.16 7.45 -0.39
CA VAL A 173 2.89 8.77 0.17
C VAL A 173 3.72 8.96 1.44
N ASN A 174 4.05 10.20 1.75
CA ASN A 174 4.62 10.59 3.03
C ASN A 174 3.59 11.35 3.85
N ILE A 175 3.25 10.84 5.03
CA ILE A 175 2.41 11.54 6.01
C ILE A 175 3.33 12.14 7.08
N TYR A 176 3.40 13.46 7.15
CA TYR A 176 4.18 14.12 8.20
C TYR A 176 3.36 14.23 9.49
N ASN A 177 3.90 13.69 10.57
CA ASN A 177 3.37 13.78 11.92
C ASN A 177 4.13 14.87 12.69
N PRO A 178 3.51 16.04 12.96
CA PRO A 178 4.16 17.13 13.69
C PRO A 178 4.22 16.91 15.20
N SER A 179 3.60 15.85 15.72
CA SER A 179 3.50 15.59 17.16
C SER A 179 4.63 14.73 17.69
N GLN A 180 4.75 14.66 19.02
CA GLN A 180 5.53 13.63 19.71
C GLN A 180 4.75 12.32 19.92
N LEU A 181 3.54 12.19 19.37
CA LEU A 181 2.73 10.98 19.45
C LEU A 181 3.17 9.99 18.40
N THR A 182 3.33 8.74 18.83
CA THR A 182 3.29 7.59 17.94
C THR A 182 1.92 6.93 18.04
N LEU A 183 1.27 6.67 16.91
CA LEU A 183 -0.03 6.01 16.87
C LEU A 183 0.06 4.74 16.04
N ASN A 184 -0.23 3.60 16.65
CA ASN A 184 -0.46 2.35 15.91
C ASN A 184 -1.97 2.28 15.66
N ILE A 185 -2.39 2.64 14.45
CA ILE A 185 -3.80 2.74 14.04
C ILE A 185 -4.30 1.39 13.48
N GLY A 186 -3.41 0.63 12.83
CA GLY A 186 -3.79 -0.57 12.09
C GLY A 186 -4.31 -0.21 10.71
N ASP A 187 -5.31 -0.94 10.22
CA ASP A 187 -5.89 -0.62 8.92
C ASP A 187 -6.81 0.60 9.01
N MET A 188 -6.61 1.54 8.08
CA MET A 188 -7.42 2.76 7.97
C MET A 188 -7.97 2.90 6.55
N SER A 189 -9.27 3.14 6.45
CA SER A 189 -9.96 3.50 5.21
C SER A 189 -10.58 4.90 5.33
N MET A 190 -10.43 5.70 4.29
CA MET A 190 -11.02 7.03 4.16
C MET A 190 -11.81 7.08 2.85
N ASN A 191 -13.00 7.68 2.88
CA ASN A 191 -13.66 8.04 1.65
C ASN A 191 -12.81 9.08 0.92
N ALA A 192 -12.84 9.04 -0.40
CA ALA A 192 -12.05 9.92 -1.25
C ALA A 192 -12.94 10.60 -2.29
N GLY A 193 -12.68 11.89 -2.56
CA GLY A 193 -13.46 12.73 -3.45
C GLY A 193 -12.60 13.82 -4.08
N GLN A 194 -12.98 14.29 -5.26
CA GLN A 194 -12.27 15.38 -5.92
C GLN A 194 -12.77 16.75 -5.43
N ASP A 195 -14.10 16.92 -5.39
CA ASP A 195 -14.73 18.23 -5.24
C ASP A 195 -15.37 18.42 -3.84
N GLY A 196 -14.70 17.93 -2.80
CA GLY A 196 -15.11 18.09 -1.40
C GLY A 196 -15.08 16.82 -0.57
N PHE A 197 -15.84 16.83 0.54
CA PHE A 197 -15.84 15.78 1.57
C PHE A 197 -17.21 15.15 1.80
N THR A 198 -18.02 15.04 0.74
CA THR A 198 -19.40 14.53 0.83
C THR A 198 -19.58 13.25 0.04
N SER A 199 -20.61 12.48 0.38
CA SER A 199 -20.96 11.22 -0.31
C SER A 199 -21.27 11.42 -1.79
N GLU A 200 -21.82 12.57 -2.17
CA GLU A 200 -22.26 12.87 -3.53
C GLU A 200 -21.07 13.08 -4.49
N VAL A 201 -19.93 13.54 -3.95
CA VAL A 201 -18.69 13.77 -4.70
C VAL A 201 -17.65 12.66 -4.46
N GLN A 202 -18.06 11.56 -3.83
CA GLN A 202 -17.18 10.43 -3.55
C GLN A 202 -16.79 9.74 -4.86
N VAL A 203 -15.48 9.62 -5.08
CA VAL A 203 -14.90 8.92 -6.23
C VAL A 203 -14.43 7.52 -5.85
N GLY A 204 -14.17 7.28 -4.57
CA GLY A 204 -13.60 6.01 -4.10
C GLY A 204 -13.32 5.95 -2.61
N VAL A 205 -12.42 5.02 -2.25
CA VAL A 205 -11.92 4.81 -0.89
C VAL A 205 -10.41 4.67 -0.93
N ALA A 206 -9.71 5.48 -0.13
CA ALA A 206 -8.29 5.36 0.14
C ALA A 206 -8.06 4.44 1.33
N ILE A 207 -7.13 3.51 1.21
CA ILE A 207 -6.84 2.46 2.18
C ILE A 207 -5.35 2.50 2.53
N LEU A 208 -5.07 2.64 3.81
CA LEU A 208 -3.75 2.57 4.42
C LEU A 208 -3.70 1.31 5.28
N LYS A 209 -2.81 0.37 4.95
CA LYS A 209 -2.67 -0.89 5.69
C LYS A 209 -1.60 -0.78 6.76
N ASN A 210 -1.83 -1.36 7.93
CA ASN A 210 -0.88 -1.35 9.06
C ASN A 210 -0.33 0.05 9.37
N LEU A 211 -1.19 1.06 9.36
CA LEU A 211 -0.81 2.45 9.57
C LEU A 211 -0.22 2.64 10.97
N ARG A 212 1.06 3.03 11.00
CA ARG A 212 1.77 3.49 12.18
C ARG A 212 2.35 4.87 11.89
N LEU A 213 1.90 5.87 12.64
CA LEU A 213 2.39 7.24 12.53
C LEU A 213 3.39 7.50 13.64
N VAL A 214 4.68 7.61 13.33
CA VAL A 214 5.74 8.09 14.22
C VAL A 214 5.96 9.59 14.04
N PRO A 215 6.55 10.30 15.01
CA PRO A 215 6.97 11.69 14.83
C PRO A 215 7.84 11.88 13.58
N GLY A 216 7.55 12.93 12.80
CA GLY A 216 8.25 13.22 11.54
C GLY A 216 7.63 12.55 10.31
N ASP A 217 8.46 12.14 9.36
CA ASP A 217 8.04 11.58 8.08
C ASP A 217 7.62 10.11 8.18
N ASN A 218 6.45 9.77 7.64
CA ASN A 218 5.92 8.41 7.55
C ASN A 218 5.67 8.04 6.09
N LYS A 219 6.63 7.33 5.50
CA LYS A 219 6.52 6.85 4.11
C LYS A 219 5.77 5.53 4.07
N ILE A 220 4.60 5.52 3.46
CA ILE A 220 3.68 4.39 3.45
C ILE A 220 3.08 4.14 2.07
N VAL A 221 2.58 2.93 1.86
CA VAL A 221 1.80 2.57 0.67
C VAL A 221 0.32 2.87 0.91
N SER A 222 -0.30 3.55 -0.04
CA SER A 222 -1.72 3.87 -0.08
C SER A 222 -2.38 3.22 -1.30
N LEU A 223 -3.53 2.60 -1.09
CA LEU A 223 -4.36 2.02 -2.14
C LEU A 223 -5.65 2.83 -2.27
N LEU A 224 -5.89 3.39 -3.44
CA LEU A 224 -7.15 4.05 -3.79
C LEU A 224 -7.97 3.15 -4.71
N THR A 225 -9.15 2.74 -4.26
CA THR A 225 -10.14 2.05 -5.10
C THR A 225 -11.17 3.05 -5.61
N LEU A 226 -11.16 3.30 -6.92
CA LEU A 226 -12.06 4.21 -7.62
C LEU A 226 -13.25 3.46 -8.22
N SER A 227 -14.44 4.01 -8.11
CA SER A 227 -15.60 3.54 -8.86
C SER A 227 -15.65 4.22 -10.22
N THR A 228 -15.32 3.51 -11.30
CA THR A 228 -15.35 4.11 -12.66
C THR A 228 -16.75 4.13 -13.26
N GLN A 229 -17.74 3.60 -12.55
CA GLN A 229 -19.15 3.60 -12.99
C GLN A 229 -19.89 4.90 -12.62
N THR A 230 -19.36 5.70 -11.71
CA THR A 230 -19.96 6.99 -11.33
C THR A 230 -19.41 8.12 -12.19
N GLU A 231 -20.21 9.15 -12.44
CA GLU A 231 -19.77 10.35 -13.15
C GLU A 231 -18.56 11.01 -12.45
N ALA A 232 -18.60 11.11 -11.12
CA ALA A 232 -17.52 11.65 -10.30
C ALA A 232 -16.22 10.84 -10.44
N GLY A 233 -16.31 9.50 -10.40
CA GLY A 233 -15.14 8.63 -10.51
C GLY A 233 -14.55 8.63 -11.92
N ASN A 234 -15.38 8.63 -12.97
CA ASN A 234 -14.92 8.76 -14.34
C ASN A 234 -14.26 10.13 -14.59
N LYS A 235 -14.87 11.22 -14.10
CA LYS A 235 -14.28 12.57 -14.15
C LYS A 235 -12.92 12.61 -13.45
N PHE A 236 -12.82 12.05 -12.25
CA PHE A 236 -11.56 11.99 -11.51
C PHE A 236 -10.48 11.20 -12.26
N ALA A 237 -10.83 10.06 -12.86
CA ALA A 237 -9.91 9.25 -13.66
C ALA A 237 -9.37 9.99 -14.90
N ILE A 238 -10.18 10.85 -15.54
CA ILE A 238 -9.74 11.71 -16.65
C ILE A 238 -8.88 12.87 -16.12
N ASP A 239 -9.34 13.52 -15.05
CA ASP A 239 -8.70 14.71 -14.48
C ASP A 239 -7.29 14.39 -13.96
N ILE A 240 -7.11 13.27 -13.24
CA ILE A 240 -5.79 12.88 -12.71
C ILE A 240 -4.77 12.61 -13.82
N MET A 241 -5.21 12.28 -15.04
CA MET A 241 -4.33 12.05 -16.19
C MET A 241 -3.97 13.34 -16.94
N THR A 242 -4.73 14.43 -16.75
CA THR A 242 -4.64 15.64 -17.59
C THR A 242 -4.25 16.90 -16.81
N LYS A 243 -4.44 16.92 -15.49
CA LYS A 243 -4.10 18.06 -14.63
C LYS A 243 -3.79 17.61 -13.21
N GLU A 244 -3.23 18.51 -12.42
CA GLU A 244 -3.10 18.28 -10.98
C GLU A 244 -4.48 18.24 -10.32
N VAL A 245 -4.66 17.31 -9.38
CA VAL A 245 -5.92 17.10 -8.67
C VAL A 245 -5.66 17.01 -7.18
N THR A 246 -6.45 17.71 -6.37
CA THR A 246 -6.48 17.47 -4.92
C THR A 246 -7.46 16.34 -4.64
N LEU A 247 -6.94 15.21 -4.14
CA LEU A 247 -7.74 14.12 -3.59
C LEU A 247 -8.11 14.47 -2.15
N ASN A 248 -9.35 14.88 -1.93
CA ASN A 248 -9.90 15.11 -0.61
C ASN A 248 -10.26 13.76 0.03
N MET A 249 -9.77 13.53 1.24
CA MET A 249 -9.98 12.29 1.98
C MET A 249 -10.64 12.59 3.32
N TRP A 250 -11.63 11.79 3.69
CA TRP A 250 -12.30 11.89 4.98
C TRP A 250 -12.61 10.56 5.62
N SER A 251 -12.52 10.54 6.93
CA SER A 251 -12.92 9.40 7.73
C SER A 251 -14.44 9.28 7.87
N THR A 252 -14.88 8.08 8.23
CA THR A 252 -16.24 7.75 8.62
C THR A 252 -16.22 7.04 9.97
N ASN A 253 -17.40 6.68 10.48
CA ASN A 253 -17.55 5.87 11.70
C ASN A 253 -17.03 4.42 11.56
N ASN A 254 -16.62 4.01 10.36
CA ASN A 254 -16.07 2.68 10.07
C ASN A 254 -14.65 2.76 9.48
N SER A 255 -13.93 3.86 9.70
CA SER A 255 -12.61 4.06 9.10
C SER A 255 -11.54 3.10 9.59
N THR A 256 -11.68 2.53 10.78
CA THR A 256 -10.74 1.59 11.42
C THR A 256 -11.55 0.48 12.11
N SER A 257 -10.89 -0.59 12.56
CA SER A 257 -11.55 -1.64 13.36
C SER A 257 -11.84 -1.19 14.80
N ASN A 258 -11.21 -0.12 15.29
CA ASN A 258 -11.37 0.37 16.65
C ASN A 258 -12.46 1.47 16.72
N PRO A 259 -13.62 1.21 17.37
CA PRO A 259 -14.73 2.16 17.36
C PRO A 259 -14.44 3.45 18.16
N ALA A 260 -13.60 3.40 19.19
CA ALA A 260 -13.20 4.59 19.93
C ALA A 260 -12.35 5.51 19.04
N LEU A 261 -11.44 4.92 18.26
CA LEU A 261 -10.66 5.64 17.27
C LEU A 261 -11.54 6.17 16.13
N ASN A 262 -12.52 5.42 15.63
CA ASN A 262 -13.46 5.89 14.61
C ASN A 262 -14.24 7.13 15.05
N ALA A 263 -14.70 7.13 16.29
CA ALA A 263 -15.45 8.25 16.84
C ALA A 263 -14.55 9.50 16.92
N GLY A 264 -13.31 9.35 17.39
CA GLY A 264 -12.33 10.44 17.45
C GLY A 264 -11.85 10.92 16.08
N LEU A 265 -11.69 10.00 15.13
CA LEU A 265 -11.29 10.31 13.77
C LEU A 265 -12.41 10.86 12.92
N SER A 266 -13.70 10.73 13.29
CA SER A 266 -14.86 11.05 12.43
C SER A 266 -14.86 12.46 11.80
N SER A 267 -14.17 13.42 12.41
CA SER A 267 -13.98 14.79 11.89
C SER A 267 -12.73 14.99 11.02
N LEU A 268 -11.90 13.96 10.85
CA LEU A 268 -10.67 14.03 10.06
C LEU A 268 -11.03 14.30 8.60
N ARG A 269 -10.49 15.39 8.08
CA ARG A 269 -10.59 15.85 6.69
C ARG A 269 -9.18 16.26 6.26
N THR A 270 -8.66 15.65 5.20
CA THR A 270 -7.33 15.94 4.67
C THR A 270 -7.32 15.92 3.15
N GLY A 271 -6.24 16.40 2.54
CA GLY A 271 -6.08 16.45 1.09
C GLY A 271 -4.70 15.96 0.69
N LEU A 272 -4.64 15.34 -0.49
CA LEU A 272 -3.40 14.96 -1.16
C LEU A 272 -3.38 15.58 -2.54
N LEU A 273 -2.37 16.39 -2.84
CA LEU A 273 -2.15 16.89 -4.20
C LEU A 273 -1.51 15.78 -5.04
N LEU A 274 -2.20 15.36 -6.09
CA LEU A 274 -1.74 14.39 -7.07
C LEU A 274 -1.29 15.14 -8.33
N PRO A 275 -0.07 14.91 -8.82
CA PRO A 275 0.39 15.55 -10.04
C PRO A 275 -0.33 14.98 -11.27
N ALA A 276 -0.34 15.75 -12.36
CA ALA A 276 -0.91 15.31 -13.63
C ALA A 276 -0.22 14.03 -14.13
N GLY A 277 -1.03 13.03 -14.51
CA GLY A 277 -0.60 11.71 -14.92
C GLY A 277 0.10 10.90 -13.82
N MET A 278 0.12 11.40 -12.58
CA MET A 278 0.86 10.81 -11.46
C MET A 278 2.36 10.63 -11.74
N TRP A 279 2.90 11.38 -12.69
CA TRP A 279 4.31 11.34 -13.04
C TRP A 279 5.15 12.04 -11.96
N THR A 280 6.29 11.44 -11.66
CA THR A 280 7.27 11.97 -10.70
C THR A 280 8.67 11.89 -11.30
N ASP A 281 9.57 12.75 -10.84
CA ASP A 281 11.01 12.71 -11.19
C ASP A 281 11.75 11.53 -10.51
N THR A 282 11.04 10.44 -10.24
CA THR A 282 11.60 9.22 -9.65
C THR A 282 12.45 8.49 -10.68
N PRO A 283 13.57 7.85 -10.26
CA PRO A 283 14.43 7.13 -11.18
C PRO A 283 13.64 6.00 -11.89
N TYR A 284 14.05 5.64 -13.11
CA TYR A 284 13.56 4.44 -13.77
C TYR A 284 13.77 3.21 -12.89
N ALA A 285 12.85 2.25 -12.87
CA ALA A 285 12.97 1.06 -12.02
C ALA A 285 14.17 0.15 -12.36
N TYR A 286 14.77 0.33 -13.53
CA TYR A 286 15.93 -0.42 -14.00
C TYR A 286 16.90 0.50 -14.76
N GLY A 287 18.16 0.10 -14.83
CA GLY A 287 19.18 0.75 -15.66
C GLY A 287 19.10 0.33 -17.13
N ASP A 288 19.62 1.20 -18.01
CA ASP A 288 19.51 1.02 -19.47
C ASP A 288 20.41 -0.08 -20.04
N MET A 289 21.38 -0.58 -19.28
CA MET A 289 22.34 -1.58 -19.73
C MET A 289 22.27 -2.83 -18.86
N TRP A 290 21.96 -3.96 -19.50
CA TRP A 290 21.98 -5.27 -18.88
C TRP A 290 22.88 -6.19 -19.69
N SER A 291 23.31 -7.30 -19.09
CA SER A 291 24.05 -8.35 -19.78
C SER A 291 23.35 -9.68 -19.67
N LEU A 292 23.49 -10.48 -20.73
CA LEU A 292 22.98 -11.85 -20.81
C LEU A 292 24.13 -12.76 -21.25
N LYS A 293 24.34 -13.80 -20.47
CA LYS A 293 25.35 -14.84 -20.70
C LYS A 293 24.69 -16.21 -20.77
N VAL A 294 24.94 -16.90 -21.86
CA VAL A 294 24.57 -18.29 -22.07
C VAL A 294 25.58 -19.17 -21.33
N LEU A 295 25.05 -20.03 -20.48
CA LEU A 295 25.84 -20.95 -19.66
C LEU A 295 26.13 -22.23 -20.46
N PRO A 296 27.22 -22.95 -20.15
CA PRO A 296 27.47 -24.26 -20.78
C PRO A 296 26.33 -25.26 -20.60
N SER A 297 25.52 -25.11 -19.54
CA SER A 297 24.37 -25.97 -19.26
C SER A 297 23.08 -25.53 -19.96
N THR A 298 23.01 -24.32 -20.54
CA THR A 298 21.77 -23.73 -21.07
C THR A 298 21.06 -24.63 -22.07
N VAL A 299 21.79 -25.34 -22.95
CA VAL A 299 21.19 -26.29 -23.91
C VAL A 299 20.38 -27.41 -23.24
N ASN A 300 20.68 -27.72 -21.98
CA ASN A 300 20.05 -28.79 -21.21
C ASN A 300 19.00 -28.28 -20.24
N ASP A 301 19.30 -27.22 -19.49
CA ASP A 301 18.43 -26.72 -18.41
C ASP A 301 17.66 -25.44 -18.79
N GLY A 302 18.03 -24.79 -19.89
CA GLY A 302 17.46 -23.51 -20.31
C GLY A 302 17.82 -22.33 -19.43
N LEU A 303 18.81 -22.45 -18.54
CA LEU A 303 19.20 -21.37 -17.64
C LEU A 303 20.21 -20.45 -18.31
N VAL A 304 19.94 -19.15 -18.33
CA VAL A 304 20.91 -18.11 -18.68
C VAL A 304 21.28 -17.28 -17.45
N GLU A 305 22.44 -16.64 -17.45
CA GLU A 305 22.84 -15.68 -16.43
C GLU A 305 22.53 -14.27 -16.92
N VAL A 306 21.74 -13.53 -16.15
CA VAL A 306 21.32 -12.16 -16.44
C VAL A 306 21.93 -11.26 -15.38
N THR A 307 22.57 -10.16 -15.79
CA THR A 307 23.02 -9.10 -14.89
C THR A 307 22.38 -7.79 -15.26
N GLY A 308 21.78 -7.10 -14.29
CA GLY A 308 21.14 -5.82 -14.49
C GLY A 308 21.27 -4.92 -13.27
N THR A 309 21.00 -3.63 -13.46
CA THR A 309 20.86 -2.67 -12.36
C THR A 309 19.39 -2.40 -12.13
N PHE A 310 18.95 -2.54 -10.89
CA PHE A 310 17.60 -2.22 -10.44
C PHE A 310 17.66 -0.98 -9.56
N ASN A 311 16.80 0.01 -9.83
CA ASN A 311 16.68 1.20 -9.00
C ASN A 311 15.34 1.12 -8.24
N ASN A 312 15.25 1.78 -7.09
CA ASN A 312 14.01 1.86 -6.33
C ASN A 312 13.26 3.19 -6.62
N PRO A 313 12.20 3.16 -7.46
CA PRO A 313 11.45 4.36 -7.81
C PRO A 313 10.44 4.79 -6.72
N PHE A 314 10.11 3.92 -5.77
CA PHE A 314 8.94 4.10 -4.90
C PHE A 314 9.23 4.89 -3.62
N MET A 315 10.48 5.30 -3.43
CA MET A 315 10.92 6.08 -2.26
C MET A 315 10.61 5.43 -0.90
N ILE A 316 10.25 4.14 -0.88
CA ILE A 316 10.06 3.26 0.28
C ILE A 316 10.94 2.04 0.05
N ASP A 317 11.51 1.47 1.11
CA ASP A 317 12.35 0.28 1.00
C ASP A 317 11.62 -0.85 0.27
N MET A 318 12.28 -1.40 -0.74
CA MET A 318 11.72 -2.38 -1.66
C MET A 318 12.49 -3.69 -1.52
N LYS A 319 11.76 -4.79 -1.35
CA LYS A 319 12.30 -6.14 -1.53
C LYS A 319 11.66 -6.76 -2.76
N VAL A 320 12.48 -7.22 -3.69
CA VAL A 320 12.03 -7.94 -4.87
C VAL A 320 12.20 -9.43 -4.63
N GLU A 321 11.19 -10.20 -5.03
CA GLU A 321 11.12 -11.65 -4.88
C GLU A 321 10.70 -12.26 -6.22
N GLY A 322 11.48 -13.23 -6.70
CA GLY A 322 11.09 -14.16 -7.74
C GLY A 322 10.44 -15.36 -7.09
N ILE A 323 9.35 -15.84 -7.69
CA ILE A 323 8.64 -17.08 -7.32
C ILE A 323 7.83 -17.57 -8.51
N ALA A 324 8.32 -17.28 -9.72
CA ALA A 324 7.64 -17.73 -10.93
C ALA A 324 7.72 -19.24 -11.05
N ARG A 325 6.60 -19.86 -11.36
CA ARG A 325 6.54 -21.30 -11.60
C ARG A 325 6.55 -21.60 -13.10
N PRO A 326 7.19 -22.68 -13.56
CA PRO A 326 7.22 -23.05 -14.99
C PRO A 326 5.83 -23.30 -15.61
N ASP A 327 4.82 -23.63 -14.80
CA ASP A 327 3.43 -23.85 -15.19
C ASP A 327 2.56 -22.57 -15.16
N GLU A 328 3.07 -21.46 -14.59
CA GLU A 328 2.35 -20.19 -14.63
C GLU A 328 2.36 -19.63 -16.06
N GLY A 329 1.26 -19.74 -16.80
CA GLY A 329 1.12 -19.16 -18.14
C GLY A 329 1.15 -17.62 -18.12
N GLU A 330 1.41 -17.00 -19.27
CA GLU A 330 1.38 -15.53 -19.44
C GLU A 330 0.04 -14.88 -19.09
N ALA A 331 -1.05 -15.64 -19.20
CA ALA A 331 -2.39 -15.19 -18.91
C ALA A 331 -2.74 -15.22 -17.41
N ILE A 332 -1.83 -15.71 -16.55
CA ILE A 332 -2.02 -15.55 -15.10
C ILE A 332 -1.72 -14.10 -14.79
N GLN A 333 -2.64 -13.42 -14.11
CA GLN A 333 -2.62 -11.97 -13.90
C GLN A 333 -1.33 -11.42 -13.24
N TYR A 334 -0.43 -12.26 -12.71
CA TYR A 334 0.69 -11.83 -11.86
C TYR A 334 1.97 -12.71 -11.92
N PRO A 335 2.54 -13.04 -13.10
CA PRO A 335 3.77 -13.84 -13.15
C PRO A 335 4.98 -12.98 -12.80
N SER A 336 5.99 -13.57 -12.15
CA SER A 336 7.27 -12.89 -11.89
C SER A 336 8.20 -13.06 -13.09
N TYR A 337 8.15 -12.15 -14.06
CA TYR A 337 8.91 -12.30 -15.30
C TYR A 337 9.46 -11.00 -15.87
N MET A 338 10.42 -11.16 -16.77
CA MET A 338 10.92 -10.16 -17.70
C MET A 338 10.64 -10.62 -19.12
N ALA A 339 10.03 -9.79 -19.94
CA ALA A 339 9.85 -10.03 -21.36
C ALA A 339 10.64 -9.03 -22.20
N LEU A 340 11.40 -9.54 -23.16
CA LEU A 340 12.10 -8.72 -24.14
C LEU A 340 11.36 -8.77 -25.47
N TYR A 341 10.89 -7.61 -25.93
CA TYR A 341 10.14 -7.47 -27.17
C TYR A 341 11.01 -6.89 -28.27
N LYS A 342 10.84 -7.48 -29.46
CA LYS A 342 11.32 -6.94 -30.73
C LYS A 342 10.27 -7.27 -31.80
N ALA A 343 10.27 -6.53 -32.91
CA ALA A 343 9.17 -6.38 -33.89
C ALA A 343 8.31 -7.62 -34.29
N ARG A 344 8.75 -8.87 -34.05
CA ARG A 344 8.05 -10.10 -34.46
C ARG A 344 7.94 -11.19 -33.37
N GLY A 345 8.31 -10.91 -32.13
CA GLY A 345 8.24 -11.91 -31.05
C GLY A 345 8.77 -11.40 -29.71
N TYR A 346 8.65 -12.25 -28.69
CA TYR A 346 9.09 -11.93 -27.34
C TYR A 346 9.71 -13.16 -26.67
N SER A 347 10.74 -12.93 -25.88
CA SER A 347 11.31 -13.92 -24.97
C SER A 347 10.92 -13.58 -23.55
N ASN A 348 10.46 -14.57 -22.80
CA ASN A 348 10.23 -14.43 -21.37
C ASN A 348 11.37 -15.09 -20.59
N PHE A 349 11.84 -14.38 -19.58
CA PHE A 349 12.73 -14.84 -18.53
C PHE A 349 11.92 -14.86 -17.24
N LEU A 350 11.87 -16.00 -16.58
CA LEU A 350 11.22 -16.06 -15.27
C LEU A 350 12.18 -15.61 -14.18
N PHE A 351 11.64 -15.01 -13.13
CA PHE A 351 12.37 -14.86 -11.88
C PHE A 351 12.20 -16.11 -11.03
N PRO A 352 13.26 -16.93 -10.86
CA PRO A 352 13.18 -18.15 -10.06
C PRO A 352 12.88 -17.84 -8.59
N ASP A 353 12.51 -18.86 -7.82
CA ASP A 353 12.18 -18.74 -6.38
C ASP A 353 13.36 -18.33 -5.49
N ASP A 354 14.60 -18.55 -5.95
CA ASP A 354 15.83 -18.12 -5.29
C ASP A 354 16.24 -16.68 -5.65
N PHE A 355 15.55 -16.02 -6.59
CA PHE A 355 15.81 -14.62 -6.92
C PHE A 355 15.22 -13.71 -5.85
N SER A 356 16.08 -13.06 -5.05
CA SER A 356 15.64 -12.00 -4.17
C SER A 356 16.73 -10.98 -3.90
N TYR A 357 16.33 -9.72 -3.80
CA TYR A 357 17.21 -8.64 -3.39
C TYR A 357 16.40 -7.53 -2.69
N SER A 358 17.09 -6.66 -1.97
CA SER A 358 16.50 -5.49 -1.34
C SER A 358 17.21 -4.22 -1.81
N VAL A 359 16.44 -3.16 -2.00
CA VAL A 359 16.91 -1.84 -2.44
C VAL A 359 16.29 -0.81 -1.52
N GLN A 360 17.14 -0.06 -0.82
CA GLN A 360 16.64 1.02 0.03
C GLN A 360 16.03 2.13 -0.83
N SER A 361 15.21 2.98 -0.21
CA SER A 361 14.64 4.19 -0.83
C SER A 361 15.69 4.99 -1.61
N GLY A 362 15.46 5.22 -2.90
CA GLY A 362 16.31 6.04 -3.77
C GLY A 362 17.67 5.42 -4.16
N GLN A 363 17.92 4.16 -3.80
CA GLN A 363 19.15 3.46 -4.17
C GLN A 363 19.00 2.59 -5.42
N SER A 364 20.15 2.09 -5.87
CA SER A 364 20.29 1.14 -6.98
C SER A 364 21.14 -0.05 -6.54
N VAL A 365 20.84 -1.22 -7.09
CA VAL A 365 21.64 -2.44 -6.86
C VAL A 365 21.88 -3.16 -8.19
N SER A 366 23.09 -3.66 -8.38
CA SER A 366 23.39 -4.57 -9.49
C SER A 366 23.15 -6.01 -9.03
N VAL A 367 22.37 -6.77 -9.79
CA VAL A 367 21.99 -8.13 -9.47
C VAL A 367 22.34 -9.03 -10.64
N THR A 368 23.07 -10.11 -10.35
CA THR A 368 23.31 -11.22 -11.26
C THR A 368 22.50 -12.42 -10.80
N PHE A 369 21.69 -12.99 -11.68
CA PHE A 369 20.82 -14.12 -11.37
C PHE A 369 20.69 -15.07 -12.55
N LYS A 370 20.32 -16.31 -12.27
CA LYS A 370 19.98 -17.28 -13.32
C LYS A 370 18.50 -17.16 -13.66
N ALA A 371 18.17 -17.14 -14.93
CA ALA A 371 16.78 -17.06 -15.39
C ALA A 371 16.51 -18.20 -16.38
N PRO A 372 15.44 -19.00 -16.20
CA PRO A 372 15.05 -19.98 -17.19
C PRO A 372 14.44 -19.28 -18.40
N LEU A 373 14.85 -19.74 -19.58
CA LEU A 373 14.26 -19.40 -20.86
C LEU A 373 12.87 -20.03 -20.99
N ARG A 374 11.99 -19.37 -21.75
CA ARG A 374 10.66 -19.89 -22.10
C ARG A 374 10.36 -19.78 -23.59
N ILE A 375 9.57 -20.74 -24.07
CA ILE A 375 8.99 -20.75 -25.40
C ILE A 375 7.47 -20.64 -25.26
N ASN A 376 6.91 -19.53 -25.72
CA ASN A 376 5.49 -19.21 -25.52
C ASN A 376 4.63 -19.79 -26.64
N GLY A 377 4.62 -21.12 -26.76
CA GLY A 377 3.83 -21.82 -27.77
C GLY A 377 4.23 -21.50 -29.22
N LEU A 378 5.43 -20.95 -29.45
CA LEU A 378 5.94 -20.64 -30.77
C LEU A 378 6.38 -21.93 -31.48
N THR A 379 6.08 -22.02 -32.77
CA THR A 379 6.54 -23.10 -33.64
C THR A 379 8.04 -22.98 -33.91
N GLN A 380 8.68 -24.10 -34.27
CA GLN A 380 10.12 -24.15 -34.55
C GLN A 380 10.57 -23.10 -35.59
N SER A 381 9.82 -22.92 -36.67
CA SER A 381 10.09 -21.88 -37.67
C SER A 381 10.06 -20.46 -37.11
N ARG A 382 9.09 -20.13 -36.24
CA ARG A 382 8.98 -18.81 -35.61
C ARG A 382 10.06 -18.58 -34.57
N VAL A 383 10.34 -19.59 -33.75
CA VAL A 383 11.42 -19.56 -32.76
C VAL A 383 12.76 -19.33 -33.45
N SER A 384 13.05 -20.08 -34.52
CA SER A 384 14.32 -19.97 -35.24
C SER A 384 14.51 -18.57 -35.84
N ALA A 385 13.50 -18.04 -36.52
CA ALA A 385 13.56 -16.69 -37.10
C ALA A 385 13.76 -15.61 -36.02
N TYR A 386 13.10 -15.75 -34.87
CA TYR A 386 13.26 -14.83 -33.74
C TYR A 386 14.66 -14.92 -33.12
N VAL A 387 15.19 -16.12 -32.90
CA VAL A 387 16.55 -16.30 -32.35
C VAL A 387 17.60 -15.79 -33.32
N ASP A 388 17.42 -15.98 -34.63
CA ASP A 388 18.31 -15.42 -35.65
C ASP A 388 18.34 -13.89 -35.59
N GLU A 389 17.17 -13.27 -35.46
CA GLU A 389 17.07 -11.81 -35.28
C GLU A 389 17.76 -11.37 -33.99
N LEU A 390 17.58 -12.12 -32.89
CA LEU A 390 18.18 -11.82 -31.59
C LEU A 390 19.70 -11.91 -31.64
N VAL A 391 20.25 -12.98 -32.22
CA VAL A 391 21.71 -13.18 -32.38
C VAL A 391 22.31 -12.13 -33.32
N ALA A 392 21.66 -11.85 -34.45
CA ALA A 392 22.12 -10.81 -35.37
C ALA A 392 22.11 -9.42 -34.72
N ALA A 393 21.10 -9.14 -33.90
CA ALA A 393 20.93 -7.90 -33.18
C ALA A 393 22.00 -7.65 -32.12
N THR A 394 22.50 -8.71 -31.48
CA THR A 394 23.51 -8.60 -30.42
C THR A 394 24.93 -8.83 -30.92
N ALA A 395 25.12 -9.26 -32.18
CA ALA A 395 26.42 -9.38 -32.82
C ALA A 395 27.19 -8.05 -32.88
N THR A 396 26.50 -6.91 -32.81
CA THR A 396 27.10 -5.57 -32.68
C THR A 396 27.54 -5.23 -31.25
N GLY A 397 27.42 -6.17 -30.31
CA GLY A 397 27.74 -6.03 -28.88
C GLY A 397 26.59 -5.48 -28.02
N SER A 398 25.59 -4.86 -28.63
CA SER A 398 24.48 -4.20 -27.92
C SER A 398 23.24 -4.05 -28.82
N SER A 399 22.05 -4.37 -28.31
CA SER A 399 20.78 -4.10 -29.01
C SER A 399 19.71 -3.53 -28.08
N PRO A 400 18.92 -2.54 -28.53
CA PRO A 400 17.82 -2.00 -27.74
C PRO A 400 16.55 -2.88 -27.85
N PHE A 401 15.91 -3.13 -26.72
CA PHE A 401 14.68 -3.89 -26.57
C PHE A 401 13.63 -3.09 -25.81
N ASP A 402 12.36 -3.31 -26.18
CA ASP A 402 11.25 -2.93 -25.31
C ASP A 402 11.13 -4.01 -24.22
N ILE A 403 11.00 -3.61 -22.96
CA ILE A 403 10.96 -4.56 -21.83
C ILE A 403 9.61 -4.49 -21.18
N TRP A 404 9.08 -5.64 -20.78
CA TRP A 404 8.03 -5.66 -19.78
C TRP A 404 8.50 -6.46 -18.58
N LEU A 405 8.58 -5.79 -17.45
CA LEU A 405 9.16 -6.33 -16.24
C LEU A 405 8.10 -6.30 -15.14
N TYR A 406 7.75 -7.48 -14.63
CA TYR A 406 6.70 -7.68 -13.63
C TYR A 406 7.30 -8.35 -12.39
N PRO A 407 8.10 -7.62 -11.60
CA PRO A 407 8.62 -8.16 -10.35
C PRO A 407 7.49 -8.36 -9.34
N ARG A 408 7.68 -9.28 -8.39
CA ARG A 408 6.89 -9.25 -7.15
C ARG A 408 7.68 -8.42 -6.14
N VAL A 409 7.04 -7.41 -5.57
CA VAL A 409 7.70 -6.48 -4.66
C VAL A 409 6.97 -6.42 -3.32
N ARG A 410 7.74 -6.34 -2.24
CA ARG A 410 7.28 -5.92 -0.90
C ARG A 410 7.81 -4.52 -0.66
N LEU A 411 6.92 -3.61 -0.26
CA LEU A 411 7.30 -2.22 0.03
C LEU A 411 7.08 -1.92 1.51
N GLY A 412 8.18 -1.66 2.24
CA GLY A 412 8.15 -1.32 3.66
C GLY A 412 7.33 -2.30 4.49
N ALA A 413 6.38 -1.77 5.26
CA ALA A 413 5.48 -2.54 6.13
C ALA A 413 4.16 -2.97 5.46
N TYR A 414 4.01 -2.75 4.14
CA TYR A 414 2.79 -3.14 3.42
C TYR A 414 2.69 -4.68 3.40
N PRO A 415 1.56 -5.26 3.85
CA PRO A 415 1.47 -6.70 4.10
C PRO A 415 1.39 -7.53 2.81
N ASN A 416 0.87 -6.95 1.73
CA ASN A 416 0.62 -7.68 0.49
C ASN A 416 1.80 -7.55 -0.48
N LEU A 417 2.00 -8.59 -1.27
CA LEU A 417 2.87 -8.51 -2.45
C LEU A 417 2.21 -7.59 -3.48
N MET A 418 3.04 -6.82 -4.17
CA MET A 418 2.63 -5.96 -5.27
C MET A 418 3.33 -6.37 -6.56
N PHE A 419 2.72 -5.99 -7.68
CA PHE A 419 3.12 -6.42 -9.02
C PHE A 419 3.23 -5.19 -9.94
N PRO A 420 4.12 -4.24 -9.61
CA PRO A 420 4.23 -3.02 -10.37
C PRO A 420 4.63 -3.34 -11.81
N ILE A 421 4.00 -2.67 -12.77
CA ILE A 421 4.30 -2.85 -14.18
C ILE A 421 5.47 -1.95 -14.56
N TRP A 422 6.64 -2.54 -14.79
CA TRP A 422 7.82 -1.83 -15.26
C TRP A 422 7.97 -2.05 -16.77
N GLY A 423 7.25 -1.25 -17.57
CA GLY A 423 7.31 -1.34 -19.03
C GLY A 423 7.00 -0.02 -19.77
N PRO A 424 7.27 0.02 -21.08
CA PRO A 424 7.20 1.22 -21.91
C PRO A 424 5.76 1.71 -22.14
N GLY A 425 4.77 0.84 -21.98
CA GLY A 425 3.35 1.20 -22.09
C GLY A 425 2.73 1.76 -20.81
N SER A 426 3.46 1.76 -19.70
CA SER A 426 2.92 2.10 -18.38
C SER A 426 3.54 3.40 -17.89
N PHE A 427 4.82 3.37 -17.47
CA PHE A 427 5.41 4.46 -16.69
C PHE A 427 6.92 4.68 -16.93
N TYR A 428 7.56 3.89 -17.79
CA TYR A 428 9.00 3.97 -18.00
C TYR A 428 9.32 3.93 -19.49
N PRO A 429 9.17 5.06 -20.21
CA PRO A 429 9.49 5.14 -21.63
C PRO A 429 11.00 5.00 -21.83
N GLY A 430 11.45 3.80 -22.19
CA GLY A 430 12.86 3.55 -22.42
C GLY A 430 13.10 2.19 -23.05
N LYS A 431 14.11 2.14 -23.93
CA LYS A 431 14.63 0.86 -24.45
C LYS A 431 15.80 0.44 -23.58
N MET A 432 15.84 -0.84 -23.21
CA MET A 432 17.01 -1.41 -22.56
C MET A 432 17.95 -2.01 -23.59
N THR A 433 19.22 -1.75 -23.39
CA THR A 433 20.30 -2.36 -24.15
C THR A 433 20.73 -3.66 -23.47
N ILE A 434 20.62 -4.77 -24.19
CA ILE A 434 21.23 -6.04 -23.77
C ILE A 434 22.60 -6.17 -24.42
N THR A 435 23.61 -6.39 -23.59
CA THR A 435 24.96 -6.78 -23.98
C THR A 435 25.12 -8.30 -23.86
N THR A 436 25.80 -8.93 -24.83
CA THR A 436 25.96 -10.38 -24.85
C THR A 436 27.40 -10.77 -25.13
N GLY A 437 27.83 -11.93 -24.61
CA GLY A 437 29.16 -12.47 -24.87
C GLY A 437 29.25 -13.30 -26.16
N PRO A 438 30.45 -13.79 -26.51
CA PRO A 438 30.67 -14.71 -27.64
C PRO A 438 29.89 -16.03 -27.55
N ASP A 439 29.43 -16.39 -26.36
CA ASP A 439 28.59 -17.56 -26.06
C ASP A 439 27.15 -17.43 -26.55
N PHE A 440 26.67 -16.21 -26.80
CA PHE A 440 25.26 -15.95 -27.08
C PHE A 440 24.65 -16.73 -28.24
N PRO A 441 25.34 -16.95 -29.39
CA PRO A 441 24.79 -17.73 -30.49
C PRO A 441 24.34 -19.15 -30.11
N SER A 442 24.92 -19.75 -29.05
CA SER A 442 24.56 -21.09 -28.56
C SER A 442 23.16 -21.17 -27.92
N ILE A 443 22.51 -20.04 -27.64
CA ILE A 443 21.13 -20.00 -27.16
C ILE A 443 20.16 -20.67 -28.15
N ARG A 444 20.51 -20.67 -29.43
CA ARG A 444 19.77 -21.33 -30.51
C ARG A 444 19.55 -22.82 -30.25
N ASP A 445 20.55 -23.50 -29.69
CA ASP A 445 20.51 -24.95 -29.49
C ASP A 445 19.41 -25.32 -28.49
N TRP A 446 19.24 -24.53 -27.42
CA TRP A 446 18.14 -24.72 -26.49
C TRP A 446 16.78 -24.48 -27.14
N PHE A 447 16.64 -23.39 -27.88
CA PHE A 447 15.39 -23.03 -28.54
C PHE A 447 14.95 -24.06 -29.59
N VAL A 448 15.87 -24.55 -30.43
CA VAL A 448 15.59 -25.60 -31.41
C VAL A 448 15.20 -26.91 -30.73
N LYS A 449 15.87 -27.27 -29.63
CA LYS A 449 15.58 -28.49 -28.86
C LYS A 449 14.18 -28.48 -28.21
N ASN A 450 13.69 -27.31 -27.80
CA ASN A 450 12.45 -27.17 -27.02
C ASN A 450 11.26 -26.59 -27.81
N ALA A 451 11.45 -26.15 -29.06
CA ALA A 451 10.36 -25.58 -29.86
C ALA A 451 9.32 -26.63 -30.25
N ILE A 452 8.06 -26.19 -30.40
CA ILE A 452 6.99 -27.05 -30.90
C ILE A 452 7.31 -27.38 -32.37
N PRO A 453 7.40 -28.67 -32.76
CA PRO A 453 7.63 -29.03 -34.15
C PRO A 453 6.59 -28.36 -35.05
N ASP A 454 7.03 -27.82 -36.20
CA ASP A 454 6.08 -27.30 -37.18
C ASP A 454 5.15 -28.46 -37.57
N THR A 455 3.85 -28.32 -37.29
CA THR A 455 2.88 -29.32 -37.75
C THR A 455 2.92 -29.27 -39.27
N PRO A 456 3.25 -30.37 -39.97
CA PRO A 456 3.27 -30.34 -41.42
C PRO A 456 1.90 -29.86 -41.86
N VAL A 457 1.86 -28.80 -42.67
CA VAL A 457 0.62 -28.33 -43.27
C VAL A 457 0.09 -29.51 -44.06
N VAL A 458 -0.91 -30.21 -43.52
CA VAL A 458 -1.65 -31.20 -44.26
C VAL A 458 -2.39 -30.40 -45.30
N VAL A 459 -1.78 -30.25 -46.47
CA VAL A 459 -2.45 -29.71 -47.65
C VAL A 459 -3.70 -30.56 -47.77
N PRO A 460 -4.90 -30.00 -47.57
CA PRO A 460 -6.13 -30.77 -47.71
C PRO A 460 -6.04 -31.44 -49.08
N ALA A 461 -6.22 -32.77 -49.12
CA ALA A 461 -6.26 -33.48 -50.39
C ALA A 461 -7.16 -32.67 -51.31
N GLN A 462 -6.59 -32.19 -52.42
CA GLN A 462 -7.28 -31.31 -53.35
C GLN A 462 -8.65 -31.94 -53.59
N PRO A 463 -9.76 -31.25 -53.28
CA PRO A 463 -11.07 -31.85 -53.41
C PRO A 463 -11.17 -32.42 -54.82
N PRO A 464 -11.67 -33.67 -54.99
CA PRO A 464 -11.76 -34.29 -56.30
C PRO A 464 -12.41 -33.27 -57.25
N PRO A 465 -11.89 -33.14 -58.49
CA PRO A 465 -12.35 -32.13 -59.42
C PRO A 465 -13.87 -32.18 -59.48
N SER A 466 -14.52 -31.06 -59.13
CA SER A 466 -15.97 -30.96 -59.22
C SER A 466 -16.40 -31.43 -60.60
N PRO A 467 -17.38 -32.36 -60.70
CA PRO A 467 -17.86 -32.79 -62.00
C PRO A 467 -18.26 -31.57 -62.80
N SER A 468 -17.79 -31.53 -64.05
CA SER A 468 -18.05 -30.46 -65.01
C SER A 468 -19.54 -30.10 -64.99
N PRO A 469 -19.91 -28.82 -64.83
CA PRO A 469 -21.31 -28.44 -64.74
C PRO A 469 -22.01 -28.87 -66.03
N SER A 470 -22.99 -29.76 -65.91
CA SER A 470 -23.93 -30.03 -66.99
C SER A 470 -24.64 -28.73 -67.37
N PRO A 471 -24.95 -28.51 -68.66
CA PRO A 471 -25.55 -27.27 -69.13
C PRO A 471 -26.86 -27.00 -68.38
N VAL A 472 -26.86 -25.92 -67.59
CA VAL A 472 -28.04 -25.45 -66.87
C VAL A 472 -28.99 -24.83 -67.90
N ALA A 473 -30.20 -25.38 -67.96
CA ALA A 473 -31.29 -24.83 -68.76
C ALA A 473 -31.62 -23.39 -68.33
N PRO A 474 -32.09 -22.52 -69.24
CA PRO A 474 -32.36 -21.12 -68.95
C PRO A 474 -33.45 -21.00 -67.87
N VAL A 475 -33.06 -20.50 -66.71
CA VAL A 475 -33.97 -20.19 -65.59
C VAL A 475 -34.66 -18.86 -65.90
N THR A 476 -35.98 -18.91 -66.00
CA THR A 476 -36.85 -17.74 -66.08
C THR A 476 -36.71 -16.85 -64.83
N PRO A 477 -36.76 -15.51 -64.98
CA PRO A 477 -36.63 -14.61 -63.85
C PRO A 477 -37.79 -14.81 -62.86
N PRO A 478 -37.53 -14.84 -61.54
CA PRO A 478 -38.59 -14.95 -60.55
C PRO A 478 -39.44 -13.67 -60.51
N SER A 479 -40.76 -13.86 -60.37
CA SER A 479 -41.71 -12.77 -60.12
C SER A 479 -41.38 -11.99 -58.84
N PRO A 480 -41.69 -10.68 -58.78
CA PRO A 480 -41.45 -9.87 -57.60
C PRO A 480 -42.23 -10.42 -56.40
N THR A 481 -41.50 -10.64 -55.31
CA THR A 481 -42.06 -11.03 -54.02
C THR A 481 -42.84 -9.85 -53.42
N PRO A 482 -44.06 -10.03 -52.89
CA PRO A 482 -44.79 -8.95 -52.24
C PRO A 482 -44.08 -8.51 -50.95
N GLU A 483 -43.97 -7.20 -50.75
CA GLU A 483 -43.47 -6.57 -49.53
C GLU A 483 -44.24 -7.09 -48.31
N VAL A 484 -43.52 -7.76 -47.41
CA VAL A 484 -44.02 -8.11 -46.08
C VAL A 484 -43.86 -6.88 -45.20
N PRO A 485 -44.94 -6.35 -44.58
CA PRO A 485 -44.84 -5.20 -43.71
C PRO A 485 -44.03 -5.55 -42.45
N SER A 486 -43.12 -4.63 -42.09
CA SER A 486 -42.29 -4.73 -40.90
C SER A 486 -43.12 -4.98 -39.63
N PRO A 487 -42.71 -5.92 -38.75
CA PRO A 487 -43.39 -6.13 -37.49
C PRO A 487 -43.24 -4.90 -36.60
N SER A 488 -44.38 -4.41 -36.09
CA SER A 488 -44.47 -3.35 -35.10
C SER A 488 -43.73 -3.77 -33.82
N PRO A 489 -42.97 -2.88 -33.16
CA PRO A 489 -42.22 -3.21 -31.96
C PRO A 489 -43.17 -3.65 -30.85
N SER A 490 -42.94 -4.87 -30.34
CA SER A 490 -43.65 -5.40 -29.18
C SER A 490 -43.30 -4.56 -27.93
N PRO A 491 -44.28 -4.16 -27.10
CA PRO A 491 -44.00 -3.42 -25.88
C PRO A 491 -43.19 -4.30 -24.93
N SER A 492 -42.09 -3.74 -24.40
CA SER A 492 -41.26 -4.38 -23.39
C SER A 492 -42.09 -4.84 -22.19
N PRO A 493 -41.80 -6.02 -21.60
CA PRO A 493 -42.52 -6.50 -20.43
C PRO A 493 -42.31 -5.52 -19.26
N VAL A 494 -43.41 -5.04 -18.69
CA VAL A 494 -43.42 -4.27 -17.46
C VAL A 494 -42.97 -5.19 -16.33
N ILE A 495 -41.76 -4.96 -15.83
CA ILE A 495 -41.24 -5.63 -14.64
C ILE A 495 -42.05 -5.08 -13.45
N PRO A 496 -42.75 -5.92 -12.66
CA PRO A 496 -43.46 -5.45 -11.48
C PRO A 496 -42.46 -4.87 -10.48
N SER A 497 -42.75 -3.67 -9.98
CA SER A 497 -41.96 -3.02 -8.94
C SER A 497 -41.84 -3.93 -7.71
N PRO A 498 -40.67 -3.98 -7.06
CA PRO A 498 -40.50 -4.74 -5.83
C PRO A 498 -41.44 -4.20 -4.75
N VAL A 499 -42.26 -5.10 -4.18
CA VAL A 499 -43.08 -4.82 -3.00
C VAL A 499 -42.13 -4.61 -1.83
N ILE A 500 -42.03 -3.37 -1.35
CA ILE A 500 -41.32 -3.01 -0.13
C ILE A 500 -42.13 -3.57 1.05
N PRO A 501 -41.57 -4.46 1.89
CA PRO A 501 -42.25 -4.88 3.10
C PRO A 501 -42.38 -3.68 4.06
N SER A 502 -43.60 -3.48 4.58
CA SER A 502 -43.88 -2.46 5.60
C SER A 502 -42.92 -2.58 6.79
N PRO A 503 -42.51 -1.46 7.40
CA PRO A 503 -41.63 -1.47 8.55
C PRO A 503 -42.27 -2.24 9.71
N VAL A 504 -41.52 -3.21 10.24
CA VAL A 504 -41.84 -3.91 11.48
C VAL A 504 -41.88 -2.87 12.60
N ALA A 505 -43.04 -2.69 13.22
CA ALA A 505 -43.20 -1.84 14.38
C ALA A 505 -42.27 -2.33 15.51
N SER A 506 -41.41 -1.43 16.00
CA SER A 506 -40.61 -1.69 17.19
C SER A 506 -41.52 -1.74 18.43
N PRO A 507 -41.30 -2.66 19.36
CA PRO A 507 -42.11 -2.77 20.56
C PRO A 507 -41.92 -1.54 21.46
N THR A 508 -43.04 -0.98 21.89
CA THR A 508 -43.13 0.08 22.89
C THR A 508 -42.53 -0.40 24.20
N VAL A 509 -41.44 0.22 24.66
CA VAL A 509 -40.93 0.02 26.02
C VAL A 509 -41.88 0.73 26.98
N SER A 510 -42.64 -0.07 27.74
CA SER A 510 -43.43 0.40 28.88
C SER A 510 -42.48 0.77 30.01
N THR A 511 -42.43 2.05 30.36
CA THR A 511 -41.90 2.51 31.65
C THR A 511 -42.96 2.25 32.71
N ALA A 512 -42.70 1.30 33.60
CA ALA A 512 -43.44 1.17 34.85
C ALA A 512 -42.78 2.03 35.94
N ALA A 513 -43.65 2.69 36.71
CA ALA A 513 -43.36 3.46 37.91
C ALA A 513 -42.96 2.59 39.10
#